data_AF-A0A9P0NNN0-F1
#
_entry.id   AF-A0A9P0NNN0-F1
#
_cell.length_a   1.000
_cell.length_b   1.000
_cell.length_c   1.000
_cell.angle_alpha   90.00
_cell.angle_beta   90.00
_cell.angle_gamma   90.00
#
_symmetry.space_group_name_H-M   'P 1'
#
loop_
_entity.id
_entity.type
_entity.pdbx_description
1 polymer ?
#
loop_
_entity_poly.entity_id
_entity_poly.type
_entity_poly.pdbx_seq_one_letter_code
_entity_poly.pdbx_strand_id
1 'polypeptide(L)'
;MCTFSSISLIFLLAIFKFDGLHSADTTIWGPGLDPLIVLPARYFYVQYDQEKFNIADFNVLISGKTKNGNNCRVWTNILDRKDASFIVRYKLYEICYEFRILVENKKTLKKYWNYFDQGPIYPDECDCSKVSIDTWLSNTKCRTNIEQINNDLNQFKNVNFQTVFGKMAKFYSQHPHSTSVCHYVVKNNLIFRKCYGEYTGFKMFMDNLLLSLNRKVFLPDLEFFVNLGDWPLSSPKELFPLFSWCGSNYSVDIVMPTYDITESALENMGRVTLDMLSVQGNIEKPWSQKIEKGFWMGRDSSKHRLNLVELSKKNSDILNASITNFFFYKELKEKYGPGKKPISFFKFFDVLLQLLIILTI
;
A
#
# COMPACT_ATOMS: atom_id res chain seq x y z
N MET A 1 56.49 4.39 -25.53
CA MET A 1 56.19 3.93 -24.16
C MET A 1 55.56 5.11 -23.44
N CYS A 2 54.30 5.17 -23.02
CA CYS A 2 53.26 4.18 -22.85
C CYS A 2 51.90 4.76 -23.26
N THR A 3 51.08 3.87 -23.78
CA THR A 3 49.68 3.98 -24.20
C THR A 3 48.75 4.37 -23.05
N PHE A 4 47.83 5.30 -23.31
CA PHE A 4 46.64 5.53 -22.47
C PHE A 4 45.71 4.31 -22.60
N SER A 5 45.47 3.65 -21.47
CA SER A 5 44.58 2.50 -21.35
C SER A 5 43.12 2.96 -21.23
N SER A 6 42.30 2.43 -22.13
CA SER A 6 40.86 2.57 -22.19
C SER A 6 40.19 2.01 -20.93
N ILE A 7 39.43 2.84 -20.21
CA ILE A 7 38.58 2.38 -19.11
C ILE A 7 37.31 1.79 -19.74
N SER A 8 37.23 0.46 -19.78
CA SER A 8 36.02 -0.27 -20.14
C SER A 8 35.00 -0.14 -19.00
N LEU A 9 33.91 0.57 -19.26
CA LEU A 9 32.75 0.66 -18.36
C LEU A 9 31.98 -0.67 -18.45
N ILE A 10 32.20 -1.58 -17.51
CA ILE A 10 31.43 -2.82 -17.41
C ILE A 10 30.11 -2.48 -16.71
N PHE A 11 29.02 -2.41 -17.49
CA PHE A 11 27.66 -2.44 -16.97
C PHE A 11 27.40 -3.82 -16.36
N LEU A 12 27.52 -3.92 -15.04
CA LEU A 12 27.02 -5.06 -14.28
C LEU A 12 25.49 -4.99 -14.27
N LEU A 13 24.87 -5.70 -15.22
CA LEU A 13 23.46 -6.06 -15.17
C LEU A 13 23.25 -6.96 -13.96
N ALA A 14 22.76 -6.38 -12.86
CA ALA A 14 22.22 -7.13 -11.75
C ALA A 14 20.94 -7.84 -12.22
N ILE A 15 21.09 -9.09 -12.65
CA ILE A 15 19.95 -9.98 -12.92
C ILE A 15 19.38 -10.38 -11.55
N PHE A 16 18.34 -9.69 -11.11
CA PHE A 16 17.48 -10.20 -10.05
C PHE A 16 16.84 -11.49 -10.58
N LYS A 17 17.18 -12.63 -9.97
CA LYS A 17 16.40 -13.87 -10.14
C LYS A 17 15.02 -13.62 -9.55
N PHE A 18 14.06 -13.32 -10.41
CA PHE A 18 12.66 -13.46 -10.08
C PHE A 18 12.32 -14.95 -10.18
N ASP A 19 11.83 -15.54 -9.09
CA ASP A 19 11.24 -16.89 -9.07
C ASP A 19 9.90 -16.82 -9.86
N GLY A 20 9.98 -16.81 -11.19
CA GLY A 20 8.84 -16.89 -12.10
C GLY A 20 8.90 -18.18 -12.90
N LEU A 21 7.74 -18.79 -13.22
CA LEU A 21 7.74 -19.85 -14.23
C LEU A 21 7.83 -19.19 -15.61
N HIS A 22 8.95 -19.43 -16.28
CA HIS A 22 9.18 -18.95 -17.64
C HIS A 22 8.80 -20.05 -18.65
N SER A 23 7.89 -19.71 -19.55
CA SER A 23 7.76 -20.39 -20.84
C SER A 23 8.26 -19.43 -21.92
N ALA A 24 8.61 -19.96 -23.10
CA ALA A 24 9.22 -19.18 -24.19
C ALA A 24 8.45 -17.91 -24.63
N ASP A 25 7.17 -17.76 -24.27
CA ASP A 25 6.34 -16.62 -24.67
C ASP A 25 5.53 -16.00 -23.50
N THR A 26 5.71 -16.47 -22.26
CA THR A 26 4.88 -16.06 -21.11
C THR A 26 5.63 -16.21 -19.80
N THR A 27 5.62 -15.14 -19.00
CA THR A 27 6.19 -15.08 -17.65
C THR A 27 5.09 -14.90 -16.61
N ILE A 28 5.07 -15.74 -15.58
CA ILE A 28 4.09 -15.69 -14.48
C ILE A 28 4.83 -15.63 -13.15
N TRP A 29 4.55 -14.61 -12.33
CA TRP A 29 5.24 -14.40 -11.04
C TRP A 29 4.38 -13.63 -10.05
N GLY A 30 4.69 -13.71 -8.75
CA GLY A 30 4.05 -12.91 -7.71
C GLY A 30 3.57 -13.73 -6.51
N PRO A 31 3.27 -13.07 -5.38
CA PRO A 31 3.02 -13.75 -4.10
C PRO A 31 1.73 -14.59 -4.10
N GLY A 32 0.74 -14.23 -4.91
CA GLY A 32 -0.51 -14.98 -5.03
C GLY A 32 -0.37 -16.32 -5.74
N LEU A 33 0.80 -16.65 -6.28
CA LEU A 33 1.10 -18.01 -6.73
C LEU A 33 1.39 -18.96 -5.58
N ASP A 34 1.63 -18.48 -4.35
CA ASP A 34 1.69 -19.31 -3.16
C ASP A 34 0.46 -19.02 -2.26
N PRO A 35 -0.62 -19.80 -2.41
CA PRO A 35 -1.87 -19.54 -1.71
C PRO A 35 -1.80 -19.88 -0.21
N LEU A 36 -0.76 -20.59 0.26
CA LEU A 36 -0.56 -20.90 1.68
C LEU A 36 -0.32 -19.64 2.51
N ILE A 37 0.24 -18.59 1.88
CA ILE A 37 0.36 -17.29 2.50
C ILE A 37 -1.04 -16.65 2.58
N VAL A 38 -1.51 -16.43 3.80
CA VAL A 38 -2.81 -15.79 4.06
C VAL A 38 -2.69 -14.28 3.94
N LEU A 39 -3.27 -13.71 2.89
CA LEU A 39 -3.34 -12.27 2.61
C LEU A 39 -4.79 -11.82 2.38
N PRO A 40 -5.13 -10.54 2.64
CA PRO A 40 -6.47 -9.98 2.38
C PRO A 40 -6.97 -10.21 0.95
N ALA A 41 -6.08 -9.97 -0.02
CA ALA A 41 -6.21 -10.39 -1.40
C ALA A 41 -4.86 -10.92 -1.89
N ARG A 42 -4.90 -11.92 -2.76
CA ARG A 42 -3.72 -12.53 -3.36
C ARG A 42 -3.62 -12.10 -4.80
N TYR A 43 -2.42 -11.85 -5.29
CA TYR A 43 -2.23 -11.41 -6.67
C TYR A 43 -0.94 -11.93 -7.28
N PHE A 44 -0.96 -12.08 -8.59
CA PHE A 44 0.20 -12.42 -9.40
C PHE A 44 0.12 -11.71 -10.75
N TYR A 45 1.25 -11.64 -11.43
CA TYR A 45 1.42 -11.02 -12.72
C TYR A 45 1.51 -12.08 -13.81
N VAL A 46 0.98 -11.74 -14.97
CA VAL A 46 1.13 -12.49 -16.22
C VAL A 46 1.63 -11.53 -17.27
N GLN A 47 2.80 -11.79 -17.84
CA GLN A 47 3.37 -11.04 -18.97
C GLN A 47 3.46 -11.94 -20.18
N TYR A 48 3.05 -11.43 -21.33
CA TYR A 48 3.31 -12.04 -22.63
C TYR A 48 4.42 -11.28 -23.36
N ASP A 49 5.23 -12.00 -24.14
CA ASP A 49 6.37 -11.43 -24.89
C ASP A 49 5.93 -10.71 -26.19
N GLN A 50 4.65 -10.44 -26.35
CA GLN A 50 4.06 -9.76 -27.50
C GLN A 50 3.92 -8.26 -27.20
N GLU A 51 4.11 -7.40 -28.21
CA GLU A 51 3.89 -5.95 -28.04
C GLU A 51 2.46 -5.59 -27.63
N LYS A 52 1.48 -6.42 -28.03
CA LYS A 52 0.07 -6.24 -27.68
C LYS A 52 -0.58 -7.58 -27.41
N PHE A 53 -1.13 -7.70 -26.21
CA PHE A 53 -1.94 -8.84 -25.79
C PHE A 53 -3.17 -8.29 -25.07
N ASN A 54 -4.38 -8.74 -25.43
CA ASN A 54 -5.61 -8.23 -24.83
C ASN A 54 -6.12 -9.15 -23.71
N ILE A 55 -6.89 -8.60 -22.78
CA ILE A 55 -7.51 -9.39 -21.70
C ILE A 55 -8.41 -10.52 -22.22
N ALA A 56 -9.02 -10.35 -23.40
CA ALA A 56 -9.86 -11.38 -24.03
C ALA A 56 -9.04 -12.60 -24.52
N ASP A 57 -7.74 -12.41 -24.76
CA ASP A 57 -6.85 -13.39 -25.38
C ASP A 57 -6.29 -14.41 -24.38
N PHE A 58 -6.55 -14.26 -23.08
CA PHE A 58 -6.24 -15.27 -22.07
C PHE A 58 -7.41 -15.55 -21.13
N ASN A 59 -7.28 -16.64 -20.39
CA ASN A 59 -8.21 -17.05 -19.38
C ASN A 59 -7.46 -17.39 -18.09
N VAL A 60 -8.08 -17.11 -16.95
CA VAL A 60 -7.60 -17.56 -15.65
C VAL A 60 -8.72 -18.29 -14.95
N LEU A 61 -8.44 -19.51 -14.53
CA LEU A 61 -9.35 -20.29 -13.68
C LEU A 61 -8.66 -20.56 -12.35
N ILE A 62 -9.25 -20.05 -11.27
CA ILE A 62 -8.83 -20.33 -9.91
C ILE A 62 -9.95 -21.12 -9.26
N SER A 63 -9.64 -22.31 -8.77
CA SER A 63 -10.65 -23.22 -8.22
C SER A 63 -10.07 -24.06 -7.10
N GLY A 64 -10.96 -24.56 -6.25
CA GLY A 64 -10.65 -25.50 -5.19
C GLY A 64 -11.94 -26.15 -4.70
N LYS A 65 -11.81 -27.05 -3.75
CA LYS A 65 -12.91 -27.80 -3.14
C LYS A 65 -13.08 -27.44 -1.68
N THR A 66 -14.32 -27.36 -1.23
CA THR A 66 -14.62 -27.29 0.21
C THR A 66 -14.48 -28.67 0.83
N LYS A 67 -14.50 -28.75 2.17
CA LYS A 67 -14.48 -30.04 2.89
C LYS A 67 -15.62 -30.99 2.46
N ASN A 68 -16.73 -30.43 1.96
CA ASN A 68 -17.90 -31.20 1.52
C ASN A 68 -17.85 -31.54 0.01
N GLY A 69 -16.77 -31.24 -0.70
CA GLY A 69 -16.58 -31.54 -2.14
C GLY A 69 -17.20 -30.51 -3.10
N ASN A 70 -17.87 -29.47 -2.58
CA ASN A 70 -18.39 -28.37 -3.39
C ASN A 70 -17.26 -27.48 -3.91
N ASN A 71 -17.51 -26.71 -4.97
CA ASN A 71 -16.54 -25.73 -5.46
C ASN A 71 -16.44 -24.57 -4.48
N CYS A 72 -15.20 -24.15 -4.20
CA CYS A 72 -14.95 -22.97 -3.39
C CYS A 72 -15.46 -21.68 -4.04
N ARG A 73 -15.95 -20.76 -3.22
CA ARG A 73 -16.20 -19.38 -3.59
C ARG A 73 -14.90 -18.59 -3.65
N VAL A 74 -14.42 -18.40 -4.89
CA VAL A 74 -13.27 -17.55 -5.20
C VAL A 74 -13.75 -16.35 -6.02
N TRP A 75 -13.45 -15.14 -5.57
CA TRP A 75 -13.63 -13.94 -6.40
C TRP A 75 -12.32 -13.63 -7.09
N THR A 76 -12.34 -13.61 -8.44
CA THR A 76 -11.18 -13.28 -9.28
C THR A 76 -11.44 -11.96 -10.00
N ASN A 77 -10.41 -11.13 -10.10
CA ASN A 77 -10.40 -9.92 -10.90
C ASN A 77 -9.07 -9.80 -11.67
N ILE A 78 -9.15 -9.42 -12.94
CA ILE A 78 -7.99 -9.24 -13.81
C ILE A 78 -7.90 -7.76 -14.18
N LEU A 79 -6.71 -7.19 -14.00
CA LEU A 79 -6.37 -5.82 -14.33
C LEU A 79 -5.42 -5.82 -15.53
N ASP A 80 -5.70 -4.98 -16.52
CA ASP A 80 -4.90 -4.83 -17.74
C ASP A 80 -4.03 -3.58 -17.65
N ARG A 81 -2.71 -3.76 -17.65
CA ARG A 81 -1.73 -2.67 -17.54
C ARG A 81 -1.44 -1.97 -18.88
N LYS A 82 -2.05 -2.43 -19.98
CA LYS A 82 -1.92 -1.87 -21.34
C LYS A 82 -0.52 -1.98 -21.95
N ASP A 83 0.29 -2.91 -21.45
CA ASP A 83 1.67 -3.20 -21.86
C ASP A 83 1.91 -4.72 -22.05
N ALA A 84 0.85 -5.45 -22.46
CA ALA A 84 0.81 -6.91 -22.55
C ALA A 84 1.06 -7.64 -21.22
N SER A 85 0.94 -6.91 -20.11
CA SER A 85 1.00 -7.44 -18.76
C SER A 85 -0.32 -7.27 -18.01
N PHE A 86 -0.60 -8.22 -17.12
CA PHE A 86 -1.85 -8.29 -16.38
C PHE A 86 -1.57 -8.55 -14.91
N ILE A 87 -2.41 -7.98 -14.05
CA ILE A 87 -2.45 -8.32 -12.63
C ILE A 87 -3.69 -9.17 -12.39
N VAL A 88 -3.49 -10.42 -12.04
CA VAL A 88 -4.56 -11.32 -11.63
C VAL A 88 -4.65 -11.24 -10.12
N ARG A 89 -5.83 -10.94 -9.60
CA ARG A 89 -6.10 -10.82 -8.17
C ARG A 89 -7.24 -11.75 -7.78
N TYR A 90 -7.16 -12.33 -6.60
CA TYR A 90 -8.22 -13.18 -6.08
C TYR A 90 -8.38 -13.12 -4.58
N LYS A 91 -9.61 -13.36 -4.12
CA LYS A 91 -10.01 -13.43 -2.72
C LYS A 91 -10.81 -14.70 -2.46
N LEU A 92 -10.53 -15.34 -1.34
CA LEU A 92 -11.25 -16.51 -0.84
C LEU A 92 -12.22 -16.08 0.23
N TYR A 93 -13.39 -16.73 0.26
CA TYR A 93 -14.43 -16.51 1.29
C TYR A 93 -14.60 -17.72 2.22
N GLU A 94 -13.95 -18.83 1.90
CA GLU A 94 -14.03 -20.07 2.65
C GLU A 94 -12.72 -20.86 2.51
N ILE A 95 -12.58 -21.89 3.34
CA ILE A 95 -11.40 -22.77 3.32
C ILE A 95 -11.46 -23.69 2.10
N CYS A 96 -10.36 -23.78 1.37
CA CYS A 96 -10.25 -24.57 0.14
C CYS A 96 -9.19 -25.64 0.20
N TYR A 97 -9.47 -26.78 -0.43
CA TYR A 97 -8.57 -27.91 -0.66
C TYR A 97 -8.43 -28.14 -2.17
N GLU A 98 -7.47 -28.96 -2.58
CA GLU A 98 -7.23 -29.27 -4.00
C GLU A 98 -7.16 -28.00 -4.86
N PHE A 99 -6.46 -26.98 -4.34
CA PHE A 99 -6.49 -25.64 -4.92
C PHE A 99 -5.62 -25.61 -6.16
N ARG A 100 -6.13 -25.01 -7.24
CA ARG A 100 -5.43 -24.94 -8.51
C ARG A 100 -5.63 -23.59 -9.19
N ILE A 101 -4.54 -23.11 -9.78
CA ILE A 101 -4.51 -21.92 -10.63
C ILE A 101 -4.16 -22.37 -12.04
N LEU A 102 -5.04 -22.07 -12.99
CA LEU A 102 -4.81 -22.25 -14.41
C LEU A 102 -4.69 -20.87 -15.07
N VAL A 103 -3.64 -20.68 -15.86
CA VAL A 103 -3.51 -19.56 -16.80
C VAL A 103 -3.42 -20.13 -18.20
N GLU A 104 -4.33 -19.74 -19.08
CA GLU A 104 -4.43 -20.26 -20.44
C GLU A 104 -4.31 -19.13 -21.45
N ASN A 105 -3.36 -19.24 -22.38
CA ASN A 105 -3.30 -18.41 -23.56
C ASN A 105 -4.24 -18.99 -24.63
N LYS A 106 -5.32 -18.29 -24.97
CA LYS A 106 -6.33 -18.81 -25.90
C LYS A 106 -5.84 -18.85 -27.34
N LYS A 107 -4.87 -18.01 -27.72
CA LYS A 107 -4.30 -17.98 -29.08
C LYS A 107 -3.39 -19.16 -29.35
N THR A 108 -2.53 -19.49 -28.39
CA THR A 108 -1.56 -20.60 -28.53
C THR A 108 -2.05 -21.91 -27.93
N LEU A 109 -3.19 -21.88 -27.22
CA LEU A 109 -3.74 -22.98 -26.43
C LEU A 109 -2.79 -23.52 -25.34
N LYS A 110 -1.73 -22.78 -25.02
CA LYS A 110 -0.79 -23.12 -23.95
C LYS A 110 -1.44 -22.89 -22.60
N LYS A 111 -1.28 -23.87 -21.69
CA LYS A 111 -1.83 -23.88 -20.34
C LYS A 111 -0.71 -23.97 -19.32
N TYR A 112 -0.73 -23.07 -18.35
CA TYR A 112 0.10 -23.13 -17.16
C TYR A 112 -0.78 -23.54 -15.97
N TRP A 113 -0.37 -24.59 -15.27
CA TRP A 113 -1.04 -25.08 -14.08
C TRP A 113 -0.15 -24.94 -12.86
N ASN A 114 -0.74 -24.49 -11.77
CA ASN A 114 -0.14 -24.50 -10.45
C ASN A 114 -1.09 -25.23 -9.49
N TYR A 115 -0.68 -26.42 -9.02
CA TYR A 115 -1.47 -27.30 -8.17
C TYR A 115 -0.97 -27.22 -6.73
N PHE A 116 -1.91 -27.14 -5.80
CA PHE A 116 -1.65 -27.11 -4.37
C PHE A 116 -2.35 -28.29 -3.71
N ASP A 117 -1.58 -29.37 -3.57
CA ASP A 117 -2.00 -30.57 -2.84
C ASP A 117 -1.79 -30.42 -1.32
N GLN A 118 -1.03 -29.39 -0.90
CA GLN A 118 -0.72 -29.13 0.50
C GLN A 118 -1.76 -28.23 1.17
N GLY A 119 -2.35 -28.77 2.24
CA GLY A 119 -3.05 -28.02 3.29
C GLY A 119 -4.39 -27.39 2.89
N PRO A 120 -5.22 -27.03 3.88
CA PRO A 120 -6.29 -26.07 3.65
C PRO A 120 -5.71 -24.70 3.28
N ILE A 121 -6.20 -24.13 2.19
CA ILE A 121 -5.97 -22.74 1.81
C ILE A 121 -7.00 -21.87 2.51
N TYR A 122 -6.54 -20.98 3.38
CA TYR A 122 -7.43 -20.18 4.22
C TYR A 122 -7.80 -18.80 3.60
N PRO A 123 -9.02 -18.29 3.85
CA PRO A 123 -9.39 -16.90 3.56
C PRO A 123 -8.79 -15.95 4.60
N ASP A 124 -8.72 -14.63 4.35
CA ASP A 124 -8.17 -13.65 5.31
C ASP A 124 -8.90 -13.59 6.67
N GLU A 125 -10.20 -13.89 6.63
CA GLU A 125 -11.10 -13.87 7.79
C GLU A 125 -11.03 -15.18 8.61
N CYS A 126 -10.05 -16.07 8.35
CA CYS A 126 -9.87 -17.28 9.14
C CYS A 126 -9.49 -17.01 10.60
N ASP A 127 -9.86 -17.96 11.46
CA ASP A 127 -9.04 -18.27 12.64
C ASP A 127 -7.95 -19.24 12.19
N CYS A 128 -6.90 -18.66 11.60
CA CYS A 128 -5.87 -19.40 10.89
C CYS A 128 -4.99 -20.16 11.89
N SER A 129 -4.34 -21.24 11.45
CA SER A 129 -3.27 -21.86 12.25
C SER A 129 -2.14 -20.85 12.45
N LYS A 130 -2.13 -20.20 13.62
CA LYS A 130 -1.19 -19.12 13.89
C LYS A 130 0.22 -19.66 13.99
N VAL A 131 1.13 -18.99 13.30
CA VAL A 131 2.57 -19.24 13.38
C VAL A 131 3.26 -18.10 14.15
N SER A 132 4.54 -18.27 14.49
CA SER A 132 5.33 -17.14 15.00
C SER A 132 5.49 -16.07 13.92
N ILE A 133 5.72 -14.82 14.35
CA ILE A 133 5.95 -13.70 13.43
C ILE A 133 7.17 -13.94 12.53
N ASP A 134 8.24 -14.55 13.06
CA ASP A 134 9.46 -14.85 12.29
C ASP A 134 9.21 -15.88 11.19
N THR A 135 8.46 -16.95 11.51
CA THR A 135 8.07 -17.96 10.52
C THR A 135 7.18 -17.34 9.45
N TRP A 136 6.23 -16.49 9.83
CA TRP A 136 5.38 -15.80 8.87
C TRP A 136 6.19 -14.88 7.94
N LEU A 137 7.08 -14.05 8.49
CA LEU A 137 7.95 -13.16 7.70
C LEU A 137 8.88 -13.93 6.74
N SER A 138 9.40 -15.08 7.18
CA SER A 138 10.20 -15.96 6.33
C SER A 138 9.36 -16.53 5.19
N ASN A 139 8.15 -17.02 5.48
CA ASN A 139 7.25 -17.61 4.49
C ASN A 139 6.76 -16.57 3.47
N THR A 140 6.48 -15.34 3.91
CA THR A 140 6.06 -14.25 3.03
C THR A 140 7.20 -13.66 2.21
N LYS A 141 8.45 -14.09 2.46
CA LYS A 141 9.67 -13.53 1.84
C LYS A 141 9.73 -12.00 1.98
N CYS A 142 9.22 -11.46 3.09
CA CYS A 142 9.23 -10.03 3.33
C CYS A 142 10.66 -9.51 3.56
N ARG A 143 10.96 -8.31 3.05
CA ARG A 143 12.21 -7.62 3.37
C ARG A 143 12.19 -7.18 4.83
N THR A 144 13.11 -7.69 5.63
CA THR A 144 13.23 -7.36 7.06
C THR A 144 14.19 -6.21 7.34
N ASN A 145 15.21 -6.02 6.51
CA ASN A 145 16.17 -4.93 6.66
C ASN A 145 15.70 -3.67 5.91
N ILE A 146 14.89 -2.86 6.58
CA ILE A 146 14.33 -1.60 6.07
C ILE A 146 15.03 -0.43 6.77
N GLU A 147 15.75 0.38 6.00
CA GLU A 147 16.57 1.50 6.51
C GLU A 147 15.77 2.49 7.34
N GLN A 148 14.59 2.93 6.85
CA GLN A 148 13.71 3.85 7.58
C GLN A 148 13.34 3.31 8.97
N ILE A 149 12.88 2.05 9.05
CA ILE A 149 12.49 1.42 10.32
C ILE A 149 13.69 1.35 11.28
N ASN A 150 14.86 0.94 10.78
CA ASN A 150 16.05 0.85 11.59
C ASN A 150 16.49 2.22 12.13
N ASN A 151 16.45 3.26 11.29
CA ASN A 151 16.84 4.61 11.67
C ASN A 151 15.89 5.18 12.74
N ASP A 152 14.58 5.04 12.53
CA ASP A 152 13.56 5.55 13.45
C ASP A 152 13.59 4.85 14.82
N LEU A 153 13.88 3.54 14.84
CA LEU A 153 13.99 2.76 16.07
C LEU A 153 15.34 2.91 16.78
N ASN A 154 16.40 3.32 16.07
CA ASN A 154 17.75 3.40 16.63
C ASN A 154 17.88 4.39 17.79
N GLN A 155 17.02 5.41 17.86
CA GLN A 155 16.95 6.35 18.98
C GLN A 155 16.20 5.80 20.20
N PHE A 156 15.48 4.68 20.06
CA PHE A 156 14.64 4.07 21.09
C PHE A 156 15.11 2.65 21.49
N LYS A 157 16.43 2.43 21.61
CA LYS A 157 16.99 1.09 21.96
C LYS A 157 16.52 0.57 23.30
N ASN A 158 16.40 1.45 24.31
CA ASN A 158 15.98 1.12 25.66
C ASN A 158 14.90 2.12 26.09
N VAL A 159 13.65 1.69 26.12
CA VAL A 159 12.51 2.52 26.55
C VAL A 159 12.03 2.03 27.90
N ASN A 160 12.11 2.88 28.93
CA ASN A 160 11.45 2.61 30.20
C ASN A 160 9.96 3.02 30.08
N PHE A 161 9.11 2.06 29.71
CA PHE A 161 7.69 2.30 29.54
C PHE A 161 6.98 2.75 30.82
N GLN A 162 7.42 2.34 32.01
CA GLN A 162 6.79 2.80 33.26
C GLN A 162 6.87 4.33 33.40
N THR A 163 8.03 4.91 33.10
CA THR A 163 8.24 6.36 33.17
C THR A 163 7.63 7.08 31.95
N VAL A 164 7.85 6.54 30.75
CA VAL A 164 7.41 7.16 29.49
C VAL A 164 5.88 7.17 29.39
N PHE A 165 5.21 6.08 29.75
CA PHE A 165 3.75 5.97 29.73
C PHE A 165 3.10 7.05 30.59
N GLY A 166 3.53 7.20 31.85
CA GLY A 166 2.96 8.21 32.76
C GLY A 166 3.09 9.62 32.20
N LYS A 167 4.25 9.94 31.60
CA LYS A 167 4.51 11.24 30.96
C LYS A 167 3.64 11.45 29.72
N MET A 168 3.62 10.50 28.78
CA MET A 168 2.85 10.60 27.54
C MET A 168 1.34 10.62 27.80
N ALA A 169 0.83 9.74 28.64
CA ALA A 169 -0.58 9.68 29.01
C ALA A 169 -1.04 11.01 29.63
N LYS A 170 -0.26 11.60 30.55
CA LYS A 170 -0.57 12.91 31.12
C LYS A 170 -0.54 14.02 30.06
N PHE A 171 0.53 14.06 29.26
CA PHE A 171 0.73 15.11 28.25
C PHE A 171 -0.42 15.16 27.23
N TYR A 172 -0.79 14.01 26.65
CA TYR A 172 -1.87 13.95 25.65
C TYR A 172 -3.25 14.11 26.27
N SER A 173 -3.48 13.68 27.53
CA SER A 173 -4.76 13.93 28.22
C SER A 173 -5.04 15.42 28.46
N GLN A 174 -3.99 16.24 28.62
CA GLN A 174 -4.12 17.67 28.91
C GLN A 174 -4.48 18.52 27.68
N HIS A 175 -4.37 17.95 26.47
CA HIS A 175 -4.58 18.66 25.21
C HIS A 175 -5.60 17.94 24.32
N PRO A 176 -6.85 17.76 24.79
CA PRO A 176 -7.80 16.84 24.15
C PRO A 176 -8.24 17.27 22.75
N HIS A 177 -8.22 18.58 22.46
CA HIS A 177 -8.64 19.12 21.15
C HIS A 177 -7.51 19.15 20.10
N SER A 178 -6.24 19.00 20.51
CA SER A 178 -5.08 19.09 19.61
C SER A 178 -4.27 17.80 19.53
N THR A 179 -4.69 16.75 20.24
CA THR A 179 -4.01 15.46 20.25
C THR A 179 -4.99 14.35 19.90
N SER A 180 -4.50 13.36 19.16
CA SER A 180 -5.24 12.15 18.87
C SER A 180 -4.26 11.00 18.91
N VAL A 181 -4.10 10.39 20.08
CA VAL A 181 -3.09 9.38 20.33
C VAL A 181 -3.75 8.17 20.97
N CYS A 182 -3.43 6.97 20.51
CA CYS A 182 -3.87 5.73 21.14
C CYS A 182 -2.68 4.93 21.67
N HIS A 183 -2.82 4.48 22.89
CA HIS A 183 -1.97 3.50 23.52
C HIS A 183 -2.50 2.09 23.23
N TYR A 184 -1.65 1.23 22.69
CA TYR A 184 -1.95 -0.17 22.39
C TYR A 184 -1.09 -1.09 23.25
N VAL A 185 -1.72 -2.14 23.76
CA VAL A 185 -1.05 -3.24 24.45
C VAL A 185 -1.47 -4.53 23.78
N VAL A 186 -0.51 -5.31 23.32
CA VAL A 186 -0.71 -6.71 22.96
C VAL A 186 -0.15 -7.54 24.10
N LYS A 187 -1.01 -8.33 24.75
CA LYS A 187 -0.62 -9.21 25.84
C LYS A 187 -1.29 -10.55 25.70
N ASN A 188 -0.51 -11.64 25.67
CA ASN A 188 -1.01 -12.99 25.45
C ASN A 188 -1.91 -13.06 24.21
N ASN A 189 -1.48 -12.38 23.13
CA ASN A 189 -2.21 -12.33 21.86
C ASN A 189 -3.63 -11.70 21.93
N LEU A 190 -3.92 -10.97 23.00
CA LEU A 190 -5.09 -10.09 23.15
C LEU A 190 -4.67 -8.64 22.94
N ILE A 191 -5.50 -7.87 22.23
CA ILE A 191 -5.23 -6.47 21.90
C ILE A 191 -6.09 -5.58 22.80
N PHE A 192 -5.45 -4.70 23.54
CA PHE A 192 -6.07 -3.68 24.37
C PHE A 192 -5.70 -2.30 23.82
N ARG A 193 -6.61 -1.34 23.97
CA ARG A 193 -6.38 0.02 23.51
C ARG A 193 -7.01 1.03 24.45
N LYS A 194 -6.29 2.13 24.71
CA LYS A 194 -6.82 3.33 25.33
C LYS A 194 -6.40 4.56 24.53
N CYS A 195 -7.34 5.42 24.18
CA CYS A 195 -7.03 6.64 23.42
C CYS A 195 -7.13 7.89 24.28
N TYR A 196 -6.37 8.90 23.88
CA TYR A 196 -6.23 10.21 24.48
C TYR A 196 -6.52 11.26 23.39
N GLY A 197 -7.43 12.19 23.70
CA GLY A 197 -7.95 13.16 22.73
C GLY A 197 -9.42 12.95 22.38
N GLU A 198 -10.03 13.99 21.81
CA GLU A 198 -11.43 13.98 21.39
C GLU A 198 -11.61 13.24 20.04
N TYR A 199 -10.75 13.53 19.07
CA TYR A 199 -10.91 13.07 17.68
C TYR A 199 -10.11 11.80 17.38
N THR A 200 -10.53 10.66 17.93
CA THR A 200 -9.78 9.38 17.83
C THR A 200 -10.34 8.44 16.76
N GLY A 201 -11.12 8.91 15.79
CA GLY A 201 -11.78 8.07 14.78
C GLY A 201 -10.83 7.18 13.98
N PHE A 202 -9.66 7.72 13.63
CA PHE A 202 -8.64 7.05 12.80
C PHE A 202 -7.98 5.84 13.47
N LYS A 203 -8.28 5.58 14.75
CA LYS A 203 -7.89 4.36 15.45
C LYS A 203 -8.31 3.08 14.71
N MET A 204 -9.38 3.15 13.92
CA MET A 204 -9.87 2.02 13.12
C MET A 204 -8.82 1.45 12.16
N PHE A 205 -7.92 2.27 11.61
CA PHE A 205 -6.89 1.79 10.69
C PHE A 205 -5.87 0.91 11.41
N MET A 206 -5.41 1.34 12.58
CA MET A 206 -4.49 0.56 13.40
C MET A 206 -5.17 -0.69 14.00
N ASP A 207 -6.43 -0.57 14.43
CA ASP A 207 -7.22 -1.72 14.89
C ASP A 207 -7.30 -2.80 13.81
N ASN A 208 -7.70 -2.42 12.59
CA ASN A 208 -7.88 -3.35 11.48
C ASN A 208 -6.55 -4.03 11.12
N LEU A 209 -5.44 -3.29 11.17
CA LEU A 209 -4.10 -3.85 10.97
C LEU A 209 -3.75 -4.89 12.04
N LEU A 210 -3.89 -4.55 13.32
CA LEU A 210 -3.57 -5.48 14.42
C LEU A 210 -4.48 -6.70 14.41
N LEU A 211 -5.78 -6.52 14.17
CA LEU A 211 -6.74 -7.62 14.07
C LEU A 211 -6.43 -8.53 12.88
N SER A 212 -6.03 -7.97 11.74
CA SER A 212 -5.62 -8.73 10.55
C SER A 212 -4.36 -9.55 10.80
N LEU A 213 -3.37 -9.00 11.51
CA LEU A 213 -2.17 -9.73 11.89
C LEU A 213 -2.48 -10.81 12.95
N ASN A 214 -3.27 -10.47 13.97
CA ASN A 214 -3.64 -11.40 15.05
C ASN A 214 -4.38 -12.65 14.54
N ARG A 215 -5.11 -12.58 13.43
CA ARG A 215 -5.72 -13.77 12.80
C ARG A 215 -4.69 -14.77 12.25
N LYS A 216 -3.51 -14.28 11.85
CA LYS A 216 -2.51 -15.04 11.07
C LYS A 216 -1.30 -15.47 11.90
N VAL A 217 -0.93 -14.66 12.89
CA VAL A 217 0.29 -14.86 13.67
C VAL A 217 0.04 -14.66 15.15
N PHE A 218 0.86 -15.30 15.98
CA PHE A 218 0.99 -14.92 17.38
C PHE A 218 1.78 -13.62 17.45
N LEU A 219 1.07 -12.54 17.77
CA LEU A 219 1.73 -11.26 18.03
C LEU A 219 2.55 -11.38 19.32
N PRO A 220 3.79 -10.86 19.35
CA PRO A 220 4.57 -10.83 20.58
C PRO A 220 3.87 -9.95 21.62
N ASP A 221 4.28 -10.05 22.88
CA ASP A 221 3.84 -9.07 23.87
C ASP A 221 4.52 -7.72 23.56
N LEU A 222 3.73 -6.68 23.28
CA LEU A 222 4.24 -5.34 23.00
C LEU A 222 3.32 -4.23 23.53
N GLU A 223 3.91 -3.09 23.84
CA GLU A 223 3.24 -1.89 24.33
C GLU A 223 3.77 -0.68 23.54
N PHE A 224 2.88 0.16 23.00
CA PHE A 224 3.28 1.26 22.12
C PHE A 224 2.19 2.33 21.99
N PHE A 225 2.61 3.54 21.58
CA PHE A 225 1.71 4.64 21.27
C PHE A 225 1.67 4.91 19.77
N VAL A 226 0.49 5.26 19.29
CA VAL A 226 0.21 5.60 17.90
C VAL A 226 -0.46 6.96 17.83
N ASN A 227 0.17 7.90 17.14
CA ASN A 227 -0.42 9.15 16.73
C ASN A 227 -1.37 8.90 15.57
N LEU A 228 -2.60 9.39 15.72
CA LEU A 228 -3.64 9.28 14.70
C LEU A 228 -3.80 10.57 13.90
N GLY A 229 -3.19 11.67 14.33
CA GLY A 229 -3.25 12.96 13.65
C GLY A 229 -2.31 13.06 12.46
N ASP A 230 -2.52 14.11 11.65
CA ASP A 230 -1.79 14.34 10.40
C ASP A 230 -0.35 14.84 10.60
N TRP A 231 -0.02 15.33 11.81
CA TRP A 231 1.26 15.97 12.10
C TRP A 231 2.07 15.16 13.12
N PRO A 232 3.40 15.00 12.93
CA PRO A 232 4.25 14.30 13.90
C PRO A 232 4.30 15.07 15.23
N LEU A 233 4.42 14.36 16.34
CA LEU A 233 4.32 14.95 17.69
C LEU A 233 5.59 14.77 18.53
N SER A 234 6.50 13.88 18.13
CA SER A 234 7.71 13.60 18.88
C SER A 234 8.85 14.47 18.37
N SER A 235 9.64 15.06 19.27
CA SER A 235 10.74 15.97 18.91
C SER A 235 12.06 15.57 19.58
N PRO A 236 13.23 16.04 19.08
CA PRO A 236 14.49 15.79 19.75
C PRO A 236 14.56 16.29 21.21
N LYS A 237 13.71 17.27 21.58
CA LYS A 237 13.60 17.78 22.96
C LYS A 237 12.70 16.91 23.83
N GLU A 238 11.65 16.35 23.24
CA GLU A 238 10.68 15.47 23.88
C GLU A 238 10.65 14.13 23.14
N LEU A 239 11.65 13.29 23.46
CA LEU A 239 11.83 11.97 22.86
C LEU A 239 10.72 11.02 23.33
N PHE A 240 9.63 10.96 22.56
CA PHE A 240 8.55 10.01 22.76
C PHE A 240 8.59 8.89 21.71
N PRO A 241 8.57 7.60 22.10
CA PRO A 241 8.47 6.47 21.18
C PRO A 241 7.04 6.40 20.63
N LEU A 242 6.78 7.16 19.59
CA LEU A 242 5.45 7.38 19.03
C LEU A 242 5.45 6.98 17.56
N PHE A 243 4.57 6.06 17.19
CA PHE A 243 4.34 5.71 15.79
C PHE A 243 3.43 6.74 15.13
N SER A 244 3.81 7.27 13.97
CA SER A 244 3.05 8.31 13.26
C SER A 244 2.96 8.01 11.76
N TRP A 245 1.90 8.50 11.12
CA TRP A 245 1.70 8.35 9.67
C TRP A 245 2.74 9.09 8.82
N CYS A 246 3.41 10.06 9.42
CA CYS A 246 4.40 10.90 8.76
C CYS A 246 5.49 11.33 9.75
N GLY A 247 6.59 11.85 9.20
CA GLY A 247 7.69 12.44 9.93
C GLY A 247 8.27 13.65 9.19
N SER A 248 9.27 14.28 9.77
CA SER A 248 9.99 15.43 9.23
C SER A 248 11.44 15.44 9.73
N ASN A 249 12.28 16.30 9.16
CA ASN A 249 13.66 16.50 9.64
C ASN A 249 13.74 17.06 11.07
N TYR A 250 12.62 17.48 11.66
CA TYR A 250 12.54 18.08 12.99
C TYR A 250 11.77 17.21 13.99
N SER A 251 11.30 16.04 13.56
CA SER A 251 10.58 15.09 14.40
C SER A 251 11.37 13.79 14.56
N VAL A 252 11.02 13.04 15.59
CA VAL A 252 11.63 11.74 15.91
C VAL A 252 10.58 10.63 16.03
N ASP A 253 9.39 10.85 15.49
CA ASP A 253 8.35 9.84 15.38
C ASP A 253 8.83 8.63 14.57
N ILE A 254 8.32 7.45 14.92
CA ILE A 254 8.57 6.22 14.18
C ILE A 254 7.57 6.16 13.03
N VAL A 255 8.05 6.31 11.80
CA VAL A 255 7.16 6.40 10.64
C VAL A 255 6.62 5.02 10.30
N MET A 256 5.29 4.93 10.23
CA MET A 256 4.56 3.73 9.80
C MET A 256 3.83 3.98 8.47
N PRO A 257 3.44 2.91 7.73
CA PRO A 257 2.62 3.07 6.53
C PRO A 257 1.38 3.91 6.83
N THR A 258 1.05 4.85 5.93
CA THR A 258 -0.10 5.73 6.10
C THR A 258 -1.41 4.94 6.19
N TYR A 259 -2.43 5.53 6.79
CA TYR A 259 -3.75 4.92 6.88
C TYR A 259 -4.33 4.56 5.50
N ASP A 260 -4.07 5.38 4.47
CA ASP A 260 -4.52 5.11 3.09
C ASP A 260 -3.90 3.83 2.50
N ILE A 261 -2.58 3.64 2.69
CA ILE A 261 -1.89 2.43 2.22
C ILE A 261 -2.35 1.22 3.03
N THR A 262 -2.53 1.40 4.34
CA THR A 262 -3.02 0.34 5.24
C THR A 262 -4.42 -0.12 4.84
N GLU A 263 -5.35 0.82 4.59
CA GLU A 263 -6.70 0.51 4.14
C GLU A 263 -6.68 -0.14 2.75
N SER A 264 -5.89 0.39 1.81
CA SER A 264 -5.71 -0.16 0.47
C SER A 264 -5.19 -1.60 0.45
N ALA A 265 -4.33 -1.96 1.42
CA ALA A 265 -3.82 -3.31 1.57
C ALA A 265 -4.83 -4.26 2.23
N LEU A 266 -5.52 -3.82 3.28
CA LEU A 266 -6.46 -4.64 4.05
C LEU A 266 -7.81 -4.83 3.37
N GLU A 267 -8.28 -3.82 2.65
CA GLU A 267 -9.58 -3.81 1.95
C GLU A 267 -9.41 -4.01 0.44
N ASN A 268 -8.25 -4.50 -0.01
CA ASN A 268 -8.01 -4.89 -1.40
C ASN A 268 -9.04 -5.94 -1.83
N MET A 269 -9.72 -5.72 -2.97
CA MET A 269 -10.88 -6.55 -3.36
C MET A 269 -11.90 -6.69 -2.21
N GLY A 270 -12.16 -5.60 -1.50
CA GLY A 270 -13.13 -5.48 -0.42
C GLY A 270 -13.99 -4.25 -0.64
N ARG A 271 -14.05 -3.37 0.37
CA ARG A 271 -14.78 -2.09 0.26
C ARG A 271 -14.04 -1.04 -0.59
N VAL A 272 -12.72 -1.16 -0.70
CA VAL A 272 -11.90 -0.22 -1.43
C VAL A 272 -11.75 -0.68 -2.88
N THR A 273 -12.28 0.14 -3.80
CA THR A 273 -12.13 -0.06 -5.25
C THR A 273 -10.86 0.60 -5.78
N LEU A 274 -10.38 1.66 -5.12
CA LEU A 274 -9.13 2.35 -5.42
C LEU A 274 -8.00 1.83 -4.52
N ASP A 275 -7.46 0.67 -4.88
CA ASP A 275 -6.32 0.06 -4.20
C ASP A 275 -5.03 0.20 -5.03
N MET A 276 -3.88 -0.09 -4.42
CA MET A 276 -2.55 0.08 -5.05
C MET A 276 -2.39 -0.70 -6.36
N LEU A 277 -3.10 -1.82 -6.53
CA LEU A 277 -3.05 -2.61 -7.76
C LEU A 277 -4.04 -2.07 -8.78
N SER A 278 -5.24 -1.65 -8.36
CA SER A 278 -6.27 -1.14 -9.27
C SER A 278 -5.83 0.12 -10.03
N VAL A 279 -4.96 0.94 -9.43
CA VAL A 279 -4.29 2.06 -10.11
C VAL A 279 -3.54 1.65 -11.37
N GLN A 280 -2.90 0.48 -11.38
CA GLN A 280 -2.12 0.00 -12.52
C GLN A 280 -3.01 -0.57 -13.65
N GLY A 281 -4.23 -1.01 -13.31
CA GLY A 281 -5.17 -1.61 -14.26
C GLY A 281 -6.19 -0.68 -14.88
N ASN A 282 -6.34 0.53 -14.34
CA ASN A 282 -7.32 1.52 -14.77
C ASN A 282 -6.67 2.68 -15.53
N ILE A 283 -5.62 2.37 -16.29
CA ILE A 283 -4.93 3.32 -17.16
C ILE A 283 -5.59 3.27 -18.53
N GLU A 284 -6.10 4.40 -19.01
CA GLU A 284 -6.73 4.48 -20.33
C GLU A 284 -5.71 4.73 -21.45
N LYS A 285 -4.68 5.54 -21.17
CA LYS A 285 -3.71 5.98 -22.17
C LYS A 285 -2.32 5.39 -21.94
N PRO A 286 -1.70 4.75 -22.95
CA PRO A 286 -0.28 4.41 -22.91
C PRO A 286 0.56 5.69 -22.88
N TRP A 287 1.83 5.56 -22.48
CA TRP A 287 2.75 6.69 -22.31
C TRP A 287 2.76 7.67 -23.49
N SER A 288 2.88 7.15 -24.72
CA SER A 288 2.94 7.95 -25.96
C SER A 288 1.67 8.74 -26.29
N GLN A 289 0.55 8.47 -25.61
CA GLN A 289 -0.74 9.14 -25.83
C GLN A 289 -1.14 10.05 -24.66
N LYS A 290 -0.34 10.11 -23.59
CA LYS A 290 -0.62 10.97 -22.43
C LYS A 290 -0.45 12.44 -22.81
N ILE A 291 -1.20 13.30 -22.13
CA ILE A 291 -1.17 14.74 -22.35
C ILE A 291 0.15 15.31 -21.81
N GLU A 292 0.89 16.05 -22.64
CA GLU A 292 2.17 16.66 -22.30
C GLU A 292 2.02 17.94 -21.49
N LYS A 293 1.41 17.85 -20.30
CA LYS A 293 1.24 18.96 -19.37
C LYS A 293 1.55 18.55 -17.94
N GLY A 294 1.88 19.52 -17.10
CA GLY A 294 1.76 19.40 -15.64
C GLY A 294 0.30 19.32 -15.24
N PHE A 295 -0.03 18.44 -14.30
CA PHE A 295 -1.37 18.31 -13.73
C PHE A 295 -1.34 18.26 -12.21
N TRP A 296 -2.25 19.01 -11.60
CA TRP A 296 -2.52 18.98 -10.17
C TRP A 296 -3.98 19.32 -9.89
N MET A 297 -4.61 18.59 -8.97
CA MET A 297 -5.93 18.93 -8.49
C MET A 297 -6.04 18.53 -7.03
N GLY A 298 -6.47 19.46 -6.18
CA GLY A 298 -6.57 19.20 -4.75
C GLY A 298 -7.20 20.34 -3.97
N ARG A 299 -7.25 20.20 -2.65
CA ARG A 299 -7.77 21.25 -1.75
C ARG A 299 -6.71 22.30 -1.44
N ASP A 300 -7.19 23.45 -0.96
CA ASP A 300 -6.42 24.64 -0.60
C ASP A 300 -5.62 24.50 0.71
N SER A 301 -5.01 23.35 1.00
CA SER A 301 -4.36 23.10 2.29
C SER A 301 -2.94 23.67 2.45
N SER A 302 -2.49 24.54 1.53
CA SER A 302 -1.26 25.33 1.68
C SER A 302 -1.22 26.47 0.65
N LYS A 303 -0.52 27.56 0.98
CA LYS A 303 -0.32 28.69 0.06
C LYS A 303 0.40 28.28 -1.23
N HIS A 304 1.29 27.29 -1.18
CA HIS A 304 1.99 26.76 -2.36
C HIS A 304 1.03 26.19 -3.41
N ARG A 305 -0.06 25.54 -2.97
CA ARG A 305 -1.11 25.02 -3.88
C ARG A 305 -1.87 26.15 -4.57
N LEU A 306 -2.18 27.22 -3.84
CA LEU A 306 -2.82 28.41 -4.41
C LEU A 306 -1.91 29.09 -5.44
N ASN A 307 -0.63 29.25 -5.13
CA ASN A 307 0.36 29.79 -6.06
C ASN A 307 0.48 28.92 -7.33
N LEU A 308 0.42 27.59 -7.20
CA LEU A 308 0.42 26.70 -8.37
C LEU A 308 -0.78 26.96 -9.28
N VAL A 309 -1.96 27.22 -8.71
CA VAL A 309 -3.15 27.58 -9.50
C VAL A 309 -2.98 28.94 -10.18
N GLU A 310 -2.34 29.93 -9.55
CA GLU A 310 -2.00 31.19 -10.22
C GLU A 310 -1.02 30.97 -11.38
N LEU A 311 0.00 30.13 -11.19
CA LEU A 311 0.96 29.76 -12.24
C LEU A 311 0.27 29.06 -13.40
N SER A 312 -0.67 28.15 -13.13
CA SER A 312 -1.46 27.47 -14.16
C SER A 312 -2.33 28.43 -14.97
N LYS A 313 -2.90 29.47 -14.35
CA LYS A 313 -3.64 30.52 -15.08
C LYS A 313 -2.74 31.28 -16.06
N LYS A 314 -1.49 31.54 -15.68
CA LYS A 314 -0.51 32.23 -16.52
C LYS A 314 0.10 31.33 -17.62
N ASN A 315 0.19 30.02 -17.38
CA ASN A 315 0.88 29.05 -18.24
C ASN A 315 -0.03 27.84 -18.55
N SER A 316 -1.25 28.11 -19.05
CA SER A 316 -2.29 27.10 -19.25
C SER A 316 -1.99 26.10 -20.38
N ASP A 317 -1.05 26.45 -21.26
CA ASP A 317 -0.49 25.62 -22.31
C ASP A 317 0.32 24.46 -21.74
N ILE A 318 1.06 24.65 -20.65
CA ILE A 318 1.93 23.62 -20.05
C ILE A 318 1.47 23.09 -18.69
N LEU A 319 0.56 23.78 -17.98
CA LEU A 319 0.16 23.42 -16.62
C LEU A 319 -1.35 23.54 -16.41
N ASN A 320 -1.97 22.48 -15.89
CA ASN A 320 -3.35 22.43 -15.45
C ASN A 320 -3.42 22.13 -13.94
N ALA A 321 -3.56 23.18 -13.14
CA ALA A 321 -3.70 23.11 -11.70
C ALA A 321 -5.03 23.72 -11.25
N SER A 322 -5.72 23.07 -10.30
CA SER A 322 -6.99 23.62 -9.80
C SER A 322 -7.30 23.24 -8.35
N ILE A 323 -7.95 24.18 -7.64
CA ILE A 323 -8.55 23.91 -6.33
C ILE A 323 -9.88 23.21 -6.51
N THR A 324 -10.12 22.13 -5.77
CA THR A 324 -11.41 21.43 -5.77
C THR A 324 -12.42 22.06 -4.82
N ASN A 325 -11.96 22.39 -3.61
CA ASN A 325 -12.79 23.00 -2.57
C ASN A 325 -11.94 23.90 -1.67
N PHE A 326 -12.53 25.00 -1.21
CA PHE A 326 -11.92 25.94 -0.28
C PHE A 326 -12.36 25.65 1.15
N PHE A 327 -11.40 25.42 2.03
CA PHE A 327 -11.63 25.13 3.44
C PHE A 327 -10.67 25.87 4.36
N PHE A 328 -9.40 25.99 3.98
CA PHE A 328 -8.39 26.64 4.79
C PHE A 328 -8.25 28.14 4.46
N TYR A 329 -8.49 28.53 3.20
CA TYR A 329 -8.43 29.91 2.72
C TYR A 329 -9.77 30.32 2.09
N LYS A 330 -10.86 30.20 2.86
CA LYS A 330 -12.23 30.47 2.40
C LYS A 330 -12.40 31.89 1.85
N GLU A 331 -11.70 32.84 2.44
CA GLU A 331 -11.66 34.26 2.04
C GLU A 331 -11.08 34.47 0.64
N LEU A 332 -10.24 33.56 0.16
CA LEU A 332 -9.65 33.65 -1.18
C LEU A 332 -10.56 33.06 -2.28
N LYS A 333 -11.72 32.49 -1.92
CA LYS A 333 -12.66 31.89 -2.87
C LYS A 333 -13.10 32.86 -3.97
N GLU A 334 -13.31 34.14 -3.64
CA GLU A 334 -13.70 35.14 -4.65
C GLU A 334 -12.62 35.37 -5.70
N LYS A 335 -11.34 35.41 -5.27
CA LYS A 335 -10.18 35.57 -6.16
C LYS A 335 -9.96 34.37 -7.08
N TYR A 336 -10.14 33.16 -6.56
CA TYR A 336 -9.81 31.93 -7.28
C TYR A 336 -11.01 31.25 -7.96
N GLY A 337 -12.23 31.64 -7.62
CA GLY A 337 -13.48 31.00 -8.04
C GLY A 337 -13.92 29.89 -7.08
N PRO A 338 -15.12 29.30 -7.29
CA PRO A 338 -15.75 28.39 -6.33
C PRO A 338 -15.10 26.99 -6.18
N GLY A 339 -13.97 26.74 -6.85
CA GLY A 339 -13.36 25.41 -6.97
C GLY A 339 -13.94 24.59 -8.13
N LYS A 340 -13.19 23.58 -8.59
CA LYS A 340 -13.60 22.64 -9.64
C LYS A 340 -14.13 21.34 -9.04
N LYS A 341 -15.04 20.68 -9.75
CA LYS A 341 -15.48 19.33 -9.34
C LYS A 341 -14.28 18.38 -9.32
N PRO A 342 -14.12 17.56 -8.27
CA PRO A 342 -13.10 16.51 -8.25
C PRO A 342 -13.27 15.59 -9.45
N ILE A 343 -12.15 15.17 -10.05
CA ILE A 343 -12.14 14.13 -11.07
C ILE A 343 -11.69 12.80 -10.46
N SER A 344 -12.03 11.68 -11.11
CA SER A 344 -11.54 10.37 -10.71
C SER A 344 -10.01 10.33 -10.68
N PHE A 345 -9.44 9.68 -9.66
CA PHE A 345 -7.99 9.50 -9.54
C PHE A 345 -7.40 8.82 -10.79
N PHE A 346 -8.13 7.90 -11.43
CA PHE A 346 -7.66 7.24 -12.65
C PHE A 346 -7.43 8.22 -13.81
N LYS A 347 -8.14 9.35 -13.85
CA LYS A 347 -7.94 10.39 -14.87
C LYS A 347 -6.64 11.18 -14.70
N PHE A 348 -6.00 11.10 -13.54
CA PHE A 348 -4.69 11.72 -13.36
C PHE A 348 -3.65 11.03 -14.26
N PHE A 349 -3.83 9.75 -14.59
CA PHE A 349 -2.93 8.98 -15.44
C PHE A 349 -3.09 9.28 -16.93
N ASP A 350 -4.03 10.14 -17.34
CA ASP A 350 -4.13 10.61 -18.72
C ASP A 350 -3.08 11.67 -19.07
N VAL A 351 -2.33 12.15 -18.07
CA VAL A 351 -1.34 13.22 -18.17
C VAL A 351 0.06 12.70 -17.84
N LEU A 352 1.09 13.23 -18.51
CA LEU A 352 2.49 12.83 -18.31
C LEU A 352 3.08 13.27 -16.98
N LEU A 353 2.86 14.53 -16.58
CA LEU A 353 3.52 15.13 -15.44
C LEU A 353 2.50 15.36 -14.33
N GLN A 354 2.52 14.52 -13.30
CA GLN A 354 1.70 14.69 -12.11
C GLN A 354 2.51 15.42 -11.04
N LEU A 355 1.97 16.51 -10.49
CA LEU A 355 2.60 17.25 -9.41
C LEU A 355 2.06 16.79 -8.07
N LEU A 356 2.92 16.76 -7.06
CA LEU A 356 2.55 16.57 -5.66
C LEU A 356 3.02 17.78 -4.87
N ILE A 357 2.09 18.42 -4.14
CA ILE A 357 2.42 19.51 -3.23
C ILE A 357 2.02 19.09 -1.83
N ILE A 358 3.00 19.09 -0.92
CA ILE A 358 2.80 18.73 0.47
C ILE A 358 1.72 19.58 1.13
N LEU A 359 1.06 18.98 2.12
CA LEU A 359 0.22 19.72 3.04
C LEU A 359 1.15 20.58 3.91
N THR A 360 0.85 21.85 4.05
CA THR A 360 1.58 22.75 4.96
C THR A 360 0.51 23.64 5.56
N ILE A 361 0.04 23.25 6.74
CA ILE A 361 -0.89 24.06 7.53
C ILE A 361 -0.06 25.12 8.26
#